data_AF-A0A6P6FYA4-F1
#
_entry.id   AF-A0A6P6FYA4-F1
#
_cell.length_a   1.000
_cell.length_b   1.000
_cell.length_c   1.000
_cell.angle_alpha   90.00
_cell.angle_beta   90.00
_cell.angle_gamma   90.00
#
_symmetry.space_group_name_H-M   'P 1'
#
loop_
_entity.id
_entity.type
_entity.pdbx_description
1 polymer ?
#
loop_
_entity_poly.entity_id
_entity_poly.type
_entity_poly.pdbx_seq_one_letter_code
_entity_poly.pdbx_strand_id
1 'polypeptide(L)'
;MEFCDKLTPCRELGIGIVPYSLLGRGFFAGKAVVESLPADSFLVSHPRFLGENLNKNKIIYDRIETLARKHHCSPAQLALAWVLEQGDDVVPIPGTTKIKNLDDNIGSVRVKLTAEDLKEISDAVPIEEVAGSRTYGNMVKSSWNFANTPPKESKV
;
A
#
# COMPACT_ATOMS: atom_id res chain seq x y z
N MET A 1 -8.43 7.37 -8.33
CA MET A 1 -8.21 5.91 -8.22
C MET A 1 -8.58 5.30 -9.56
N GLU A 2 -7.68 4.63 -10.27
CA GLU A 2 -8.01 3.78 -11.45
C GLU A 2 -8.26 2.31 -11.02
N PHE A 3 -8.50 2.07 -9.74
CA PHE A 3 -8.55 0.73 -9.16
C PHE A 3 -9.94 0.09 -9.31
N CYS A 4 -11.03 0.85 -9.16
CA CYS A 4 -12.40 0.31 -9.26
C CYS A 4 -12.76 -0.18 -10.67
N ASP A 5 -12.36 0.52 -11.73
CA ASP A 5 -12.76 0.18 -13.10
C ASP A 5 -12.26 -1.20 -13.56
N LYS A 6 -11.19 -1.72 -12.93
CA LYS A 6 -10.62 -3.03 -13.27
C LYS A 6 -11.16 -4.19 -12.43
N LEU A 7 -11.85 -3.90 -11.32
CA LEU A 7 -12.38 -4.95 -10.44
C LEU A 7 -13.71 -5.50 -10.94
N THR A 8 -14.54 -4.66 -11.56
CA THR A 8 -15.84 -5.08 -12.11
C THR A 8 -15.68 -6.21 -13.14
N PRO A 9 -14.80 -6.12 -14.15
CA PRO A 9 -14.62 -7.21 -15.12
C PRO A 9 -14.08 -8.50 -14.50
N CYS A 10 -13.20 -8.42 -13.50
CA CYS A 10 -12.71 -9.62 -12.80
C CYS A 10 -13.87 -10.37 -12.12
N ARG A 11 -14.76 -9.64 -11.45
CA ARG A 11 -15.94 -10.21 -10.77
C ARG A 11 -16.94 -10.81 -11.74
N GLU A 12 -17.26 -10.10 -12.81
CA GLU A 12 -18.16 -10.57 -13.87
C GLU A 12 -17.66 -11.88 -14.52
N LEU A 13 -16.34 -12.07 -14.59
CA LEU A 13 -15.70 -13.25 -15.18
C LEU A 13 -15.35 -14.34 -14.15
N GLY A 14 -15.63 -14.14 -12.86
CA GLY A 14 -15.28 -15.10 -11.79
C GLY A 14 -13.77 -15.24 -11.56
N ILE A 15 -12.99 -14.19 -11.81
CA ILE A 15 -11.53 -14.15 -11.66
C ILE A 15 -11.17 -13.64 -10.25
N GLY A 16 -10.38 -14.41 -9.51
CA GLY A 16 -9.85 -14.00 -8.21
C GLY A 16 -8.87 -12.83 -8.30
N ILE A 17 -8.88 -11.96 -7.28
CA ILE A 17 -8.08 -10.74 -7.18
C ILE A 17 -6.96 -10.95 -6.17
N VAL A 18 -5.71 -10.80 -6.61
CA VAL A 18 -4.51 -10.96 -5.75
C VAL A 18 -3.82 -9.60 -5.60
N PRO A 19 -4.19 -8.78 -4.60
CA PRO A 19 -3.58 -7.47 -4.41
C PRO A 19 -2.18 -7.57 -3.79
N TYR A 20 -1.30 -6.66 -4.19
CA TYR A 20 0.09 -6.55 -3.72
C TYR A 20 0.38 -5.15 -3.14
N SER A 21 1.50 -5.00 -2.41
CA SER A 21 1.91 -3.73 -1.75
C SER A 21 0.90 -3.15 -0.76
N LEU A 22 0.19 -4.03 -0.06
CA LEU A 22 -0.97 -3.76 0.80
C LEU A 22 -0.71 -2.74 1.91
N LEU A 23 0.49 -2.79 2.50
CA LEU A 23 0.88 -1.92 3.61
C LEU A 23 1.46 -0.56 3.15
N GLY A 24 1.20 -0.14 1.91
CA GLY A 24 1.71 1.14 1.39
C GLY A 24 3.24 1.22 1.41
N ARG A 25 3.91 0.12 0.99
CA ARG A 25 5.37 -0.06 1.11
C ARG A 25 5.89 -0.08 2.56
N GLY A 26 5.04 -0.47 3.51
CA GLY A 26 5.35 -0.56 4.93
C GLY A 26 4.98 0.71 5.72
N PHE A 27 4.41 1.72 5.07
CA PHE A 27 3.89 2.92 5.72
C PHE A 27 2.88 2.57 6.83
N PHE A 28 1.89 1.73 6.53
CA PHE A 28 0.89 1.28 7.53
C PHE A 28 1.44 0.26 8.53
N ALA A 29 2.69 -0.15 8.40
CA ALA A 29 3.41 -0.92 9.42
C ALA A 29 4.36 -0.03 10.25
N GLY A 30 4.23 1.30 10.14
CA GLY A 30 5.01 2.27 10.92
C GLY A 30 6.36 2.65 10.31
N LYS A 31 6.73 2.13 9.13
CA LYS A 31 7.98 2.55 8.47
C LYS A 31 7.95 4.04 8.13
N ALA A 32 9.06 4.72 8.36
CA ALA A 32 9.25 6.17 8.19
C ALA A 32 8.42 7.08 9.12
N VAL A 33 7.37 6.56 9.73
CA VAL A 33 6.52 7.30 10.67
C VAL A 33 7.00 7.07 12.10
N VAL A 34 7.11 5.79 12.49
CA VAL A 34 7.57 5.34 13.81
C VAL A 34 9.06 4.95 13.74
N GLU A 35 9.45 4.26 12.67
CA GLU A 35 10.83 3.87 12.43
C GLU A 35 11.51 4.86 11.48
N SER A 36 12.83 5.05 11.60
CA SER A 36 13.61 5.73 10.57
C SER A 36 13.80 4.82 9.35
N LEU A 37 13.93 5.43 8.17
CA LEU A 37 14.27 4.68 6.96
C LEU A 37 15.78 4.42 6.93
N PRO A 38 16.22 3.18 6.66
CA PRO A 38 17.63 2.90 6.38
C PRO A 38 18.12 3.73 5.18
N ALA A 39 19.35 4.22 5.24
CA ALA A 39 19.90 5.10 4.20
C ALA A 39 20.01 4.43 2.82
N ASP A 40 20.15 3.10 2.79
CA ASP A 40 20.21 2.25 1.59
C ASP A 40 18.82 1.82 1.09
N SER A 41 17.74 2.21 1.77
CA SER A 41 16.38 1.87 1.37
C SER A 41 15.94 2.66 0.14
N PHE A 42 15.38 1.97 -0.86
CA PHE A 42 14.70 2.61 -1.99
C PHE A 42 13.57 3.55 -1.57
N LEU A 43 13.03 3.42 -0.35
CA LEU A 43 11.98 4.32 0.15
C LEU A 43 12.48 5.73 0.44
N VAL A 44 13.78 5.93 0.67
CA VAL A 44 14.36 7.25 0.94
C VAL A 44 14.13 8.22 -0.23
N SER A 45 14.03 7.71 -1.46
CA SER A 45 13.75 8.52 -2.65
C SER A 45 12.26 8.56 -3.04
N HIS A 46 11.39 7.87 -2.30
CA HIS A 46 9.99 7.75 -2.67
C HIS A 46 9.24 9.05 -2.31
N PRO A 47 8.52 9.70 -3.25
CA PRO A 47 7.93 11.03 -3.04
C PRO A 47 7.03 11.17 -1.80
N ARG A 48 6.28 10.12 -1.45
CA ARG A 48 5.44 10.05 -0.24
C ARG A 48 6.19 10.03 1.10
N PHE A 49 7.49 9.75 1.08
CA PHE A 49 8.35 9.60 2.25
C PHE A 49 9.35 10.76 2.41
N LEU A 50 9.19 11.83 1.64
CA LEU A 50 10.12 12.97 1.60
C LEU A 50 9.52 14.23 2.22
N GLY A 51 10.31 14.92 3.06
CA GLY A 51 10.03 16.27 3.55
C GLY A 51 8.59 16.48 4.03
N GLU A 52 7.95 17.52 3.49
CA GLU A 52 6.56 17.85 3.84
C GLU A 52 5.54 16.78 3.46
N ASN A 53 5.80 15.97 2.42
CA ASN A 53 4.88 14.89 2.04
C ASN A 53 4.80 13.83 3.14
N LEU A 54 5.95 13.46 3.74
CA LEU A 54 5.96 12.55 4.88
C LEU A 54 5.19 13.15 6.05
N ASN A 55 5.40 14.43 6.37
CA ASN A 55 4.70 15.10 7.47
C ASN A 55 3.18 15.14 7.26
N LYS A 56 2.71 15.40 6.04
CA LYS A 56 1.28 15.34 5.69
C LYS A 56 0.74 13.92 5.80
N ASN A 57 1.46 12.94 5.26
CA ASN A 57 1.04 11.55 5.30
C ASN A 57 1.01 10.99 6.73
N LYS A 58 1.89 11.43 7.65
CA LYS A 58 1.87 11.00 9.06
C LYS A 58 0.51 11.19 9.73
N ILE A 59 -0.21 12.25 9.39
CA ILE A 59 -1.57 12.50 9.91
C ILE A 59 -2.52 11.34 9.56
N ILE A 60 -2.39 10.79 8.34
CA ILE A 60 -3.16 9.61 7.90
C ILE A 60 -2.77 8.38 8.73
N TYR A 61 -1.47 8.19 8.98
CA TYR A 61 -1.01 7.09 9.84
C TYR A 61 -1.59 7.20 11.26
N ASP A 62 -1.60 8.40 11.86
CA ASP A 62 -2.10 8.62 13.22
C ASP A 62 -3.60 8.33 13.34
N ARG A 63 -4.39 8.64 12.30
CA ARG A 63 -5.81 8.27 12.22
C ARG A 63 -5.97 6.74 12.18
N ILE A 64 -5.23 6.06 11.31
CA ILE A 64 -5.27 4.59 11.21
C ILE A 64 -4.77 3.92 12.49
N GLU A 65 -3.76 4.48 13.16
CA GLU A 65 -3.29 3.97 14.44
C GLU A 65 -4.35 4.10 15.54
N THR A 66 -5.09 5.21 15.53
CA THR A 66 -6.23 5.40 16.45
C THR A 66 -7.32 4.38 16.21
N LEU A 67 -7.68 4.11 14.95
CA LEU A 67 -8.64 3.06 14.61
C LEU A 67 -8.11 1.66 14.95
N ALA A 68 -6.83 1.39 14.74
CA ALA A 68 -6.24 0.09 15.06
C ALA A 68 -6.33 -0.21 16.56
N ARG A 69 -6.12 0.81 17.41
CA ARG A 69 -6.33 0.72 18.87
C ARG A 69 -7.79 0.40 19.22
N LYS A 70 -8.78 1.01 18.55
CA LYS A 70 -10.23 0.71 18.72
C LYS A 70 -10.50 -0.78 18.48
N HIS A 71 -9.81 -1.39 17.53
CA HIS A 71 -9.94 -2.81 17.16
C HIS A 71 -8.93 -3.74 17.86
N HIS A 72 -8.16 -3.23 18.83
CA HIS A 72 -7.15 -4.01 19.56
C HIS A 72 -6.15 -4.74 18.65
N CYS A 73 -5.77 -4.11 17.54
CA CYS A 73 -4.85 -4.68 16.55
C CYS A 73 -3.75 -3.67 16.19
N SER A 74 -2.73 -4.13 15.46
CA SER A 74 -1.72 -3.22 14.91
C SER A 74 -2.24 -2.47 13.67
N PRO A 75 -1.67 -1.30 13.32
CA PRO A 75 -2.03 -0.60 12.08
C PRO A 75 -1.85 -1.48 10.82
N ALA A 76 -0.86 -2.36 10.83
CA ALA A 76 -0.63 -3.32 9.75
C ALA A 76 -1.75 -4.36 9.67
N GLN A 77 -2.19 -4.89 10.82
CA GLN A 77 -3.32 -5.81 10.90
C GLN A 77 -4.61 -5.15 10.41
N LEU A 78 -4.90 -3.92 10.83
CA LEU A 78 -6.09 -3.20 10.40
C LEU A 78 -6.11 -2.98 8.88
N ALA A 79 -4.98 -2.55 8.31
CA ALA A 79 -4.85 -2.34 6.87
C ALA A 79 -5.06 -3.64 6.08
N LEU A 80 -4.49 -4.76 6.54
CA LEU A 80 -4.67 -6.06 5.90
C LEU A 80 -6.09 -6.60 6.06
N ALA A 81 -6.70 -6.42 7.24
CA ALA A 81 -8.09 -6.80 7.49
C ALA A 81 -9.04 -6.05 6.54
N TRP A 82 -8.84 -4.75 6.37
CA TRP A 82 -9.63 -3.96 5.42
C TRP A 82 -9.52 -4.49 3.98
N VAL A 83 -8.32 -4.93 3.55
CA VAL A 83 -8.12 -5.54 2.23
C VAL A 83 -8.86 -6.86 2.09
N LEU A 84 -8.80 -7.72 3.12
CA LEU A 84 -9.51 -9.00 3.13
C LEU A 84 -11.03 -8.82 3.02
N GLU A 85 -11.57 -7.77 3.63
CA GLU A 85 -13.01 -7.46 3.61
C GLU A 85 -13.49 -6.80 2.31
N GLN A 86 -12.62 -6.62 1.30
CA GLN A 86 -13.04 -6.08 -0.01
C GLN A 86 -13.84 -7.09 -0.84
N GLY A 87 -13.83 -8.37 -0.47
CA GLY A 87 -14.65 -9.44 -1.07
C GLY A 87 -14.03 -10.82 -0.88
N ASP A 88 -14.86 -11.86 -0.96
CA ASP A 88 -14.43 -13.27 -0.85
C ASP A 88 -13.49 -13.70 -2.00
N ASP A 89 -13.46 -12.91 -3.08
CA ASP A 89 -12.59 -13.07 -4.25
C ASP A 89 -11.20 -12.44 -4.07
N VAL A 90 -10.92 -11.82 -2.92
CA VAL A 90 -9.68 -11.08 -2.66
C VAL A 90 -8.72 -11.88 -1.79
N VAL A 91 -7.56 -12.25 -2.36
CA VAL A 91 -6.52 -13.02 -1.67
C VAL A 91 -5.21 -12.22 -1.60
N PRO A 92 -4.99 -11.42 -0.54
CA PRO A 92 -3.77 -10.65 -0.38
C PRO A 92 -2.52 -11.53 -0.20
N ILE A 93 -1.37 -11.07 -0.71
CA ILE A 93 -0.07 -11.74 -0.57
C ILE A 93 0.96 -10.90 0.20
N PRO A 94 0.76 -10.65 1.51
CA PRO A 94 1.67 -9.82 2.29
C PRO A 94 3.04 -10.49 2.46
N GLY A 95 4.07 -9.91 1.84
CA GLY A 95 5.45 -10.36 1.98
C GLY A 95 6.13 -9.85 3.25
N THR A 96 7.03 -10.64 3.81
CA THR A 96 7.87 -10.27 4.97
C THR A 96 9.16 -11.07 5.02
N THR A 97 10.21 -10.51 5.62
CA THR A 97 11.46 -11.19 5.98
C THR A 97 11.61 -11.43 7.49
N LYS A 98 10.66 -10.96 8.30
CA LYS A 98 10.67 -11.04 9.77
C LYS A 98 9.50 -11.88 10.27
N ILE A 99 9.75 -12.78 11.21
CA ILE A 99 8.72 -13.66 11.81
C ILE A 99 7.64 -12.84 12.53
N LYS A 100 8.03 -11.81 13.31
CA LYS A 100 7.04 -10.93 13.97
C LYS A 100 6.02 -10.33 12.98
N ASN A 101 6.48 -9.93 11.81
CA ASN A 101 5.60 -9.38 10.77
C ASN A 101 4.73 -10.49 10.12
N LEU A 102 5.22 -11.73 10.06
CA LEU A 102 4.41 -12.88 9.64
C LEU A 102 3.28 -13.12 10.65
N ASP A 103 3.58 -13.07 11.95
CA ASP A 103 2.58 -13.19 13.01
C ASP A 103 1.53 -12.07 12.92
N ASP A 104 1.96 -10.83 12.68
CA ASP A 104 1.05 -9.70 12.44
C ASP A 104 0.16 -9.95 11.21
N ASN A 105 0.73 -10.40 10.09
CA ASN A 105 -0.03 -10.71 8.87
C ASN A 105 -1.07 -11.81 9.11
N ILE A 106 -0.74 -12.85 9.89
CA ILE A 106 -1.69 -13.92 10.23
C ILE A 106 -2.77 -13.37 11.17
N GLY A 107 -2.39 -12.51 12.11
CA GLY A 107 -3.31 -11.90 13.07
C GLY A 107 -4.39 -11.04 12.41
N SER A 108 -4.15 -10.49 11.21
CA SER A 108 -5.16 -9.67 10.52
C SER A 108 -6.44 -10.44 10.18
N VAL A 109 -6.36 -11.76 9.96
CA VAL A 109 -7.52 -12.62 9.67
C VAL A 109 -8.49 -12.72 10.85
N ARG A 110 -8.02 -12.41 12.07
CA ARG A 110 -8.83 -12.43 13.30
C ARG A 110 -9.56 -11.11 13.54
N VAL A 111 -9.15 -10.03 12.88
CA VAL A 111 -9.80 -8.72 13.00
C VAL A 111 -11.14 -8.79 12.27
N LYS A 112 -12.22 -8.43 12.97
CA LYS A 112 -13.58 -8.37 12.40
C LYS A 112 -13.99 -6.92 12.29
N LEU A 113 -14.42 -6.53 11.09
CA LEU A 113 -14.81 -5.16 10.76
C LEU A 113 -16.27 -5.16 10.34
N THR A 114 -17.08 -4.24 10.88
CA THR A 114 -18.44 -4.04 10.37
C THR A 114 -18.42 -3.16 9.12
N ALA A 115 -19.56 -3.05 8.43
CA ALA A 115 -19.68 -2.13 7.29
C ALA A 115 -19.36 -0.67 7.68
N GLU A 116 -19.73 -0.26 8.89
CA GLU A 116 -19.42 1.06 9.43
C GLU A 116 -17.92 1.22 9.69
N ASP A 117 -17.24 0.21 10.25
CA ASP A 117 -15.80 0.24 10.44
C ASP A 117 -15.07 0.32 9.10
N LEU A 118 -15.49 -0.45 8.08
CA LEU A 118 -14.92 -0.38 6.74
C LEU A 118 -15.06 1.01 6.13
N LYS A 119 -16.21 1.66 6.34
CA LYS A 119 -16.43 3.04 5.92
C LYS A 119 -15.51 4.00 6.68
N GLU A 120 -15.43 3.89 8.00
CA GLU A 120 -14.60 4.74 8.86
C GLU A 120 -13.11 4.64 8.48
N ILE A 121 -12.62 3.42 8.23
CA ILE A 121 -11.24 3.18 7.79
C ILE A 121 -10.99 3.78 6.40
N SER A 122 -11.95 3.66 5.49
CA SER A 122 -11.84 4.22 4.14
C SER A 122 -11.81 5.75 4.17
N ASP A 123 -12.69 6.36 4.96
CA ASP A 123 -12.81 7.81 5.15
C ASP A 123 -11.57 8.38 5.88
N ALA A 124 -10.82 7.57 6.64
CA ALA A 124 -9.58 7.97 7.28
C ALA A 124 -8.40 8.15 6.29
N VAL A 125 -8.50 7.60 5.07
CA VAL A 125 -7.47 7.68 4.01
C VAL A 125 -8.04 8.32 2.73
N PRO A 126 -8.45 9.59 2.77
CA PRO A 126 -8.88 10.31 1.58
C PRO A 126 -7.73 10.44 0.58
N ILE A 127 -7.98 10.10 -0.69
CA ILE A 127 -6.94 10.00 -1.73
C ILE A 127 -6.28 11.36 -1.98
N GLU A 128 -7.08 12.41 -1.93
CA GLU A 128 -6.73 13.81 -2.12
C GLU A 128 -5.79 14.33 -1.02
N GLU A 129 -5.79 13.73 0.17
CA GLU A 129 -4.86 14.10 1.25
C GLU A 129 -3.51 13.38 1.14
N VAL A 130 -3.41 12.31 0.33
CA VAL A 130 -2.16 11.56 0.16
C VAL A 130 -1.14 12.39 -0.62
N ALA A 131 -0.15 12.92 0.09
CA ALA A 131 0.86 13.79 -0.47
C ALA A 131 2.00 13.02 -1.17
N GLY A 132 2.36 13.46 -2.38
CA GLY A 132 3.42 12.88 -3.20
C GLY A 132 2.94 11.79 -4.17
N SER A 133 3.60 11.67 -5.33
CA SER A 133 3.21 10.71 -6.36
C SER A 133 3.31 9.26 -5.90
N ARG A 134 2.44 8.41 -6.45
CA ARG A 134 2.41 6.95 -6.18
C ARG A 134 3.65 6.23 -6.72
N THR A 135 4.25 6.78 -7.77
CA THR A 135 5.43 6.24 -8.45
C THR A 135 6.63 7.17 -8.24
N TYR A 136 7.83 6.61 -8.36
CA TYR A 136 9.07 7.38 -8.35
C TYR A 136 9.15 8.27 -9.59
N GLY A 137 9.61 9.51 -9.43
CA GLY A 137 9.68 10.47 -10.54
C GLY A 137 10.56 10.02 -11.71
N ASN A 138 11.60 9.22 -11.45
CA ASN A 138 12.46 8.62 -12.48
C ASN A 138 11.77 7.46 -13.23
N MET A 139 10.92 6.68 -12.55
CA MET A 139 10.14 5.61 -13.19
C MET A 139 9.05 6.17 -14.10
N VAL A 140 8.50 7.35 -13.81
CA VAL A 140 7.56 8.02 -14.72
C VAL A 140 8.19 8.30 -16.09
N LYS A 141 9.50 8.61 -16.12
CA LYS A 141 10.25 8.84 -17.36
C LYS A 141 10.67 7.55 -18.07
N SER A 142 10.69 6.43 -17.34
CA SER A 142 10.99 5.09 -17.88
C SER A 142 9.73 4.50 -18.52
N SER A 143 9.28 5.14 -19.59
CA SER A 143 8.16 4.66 -20.41
C SER A 143 8.67 3.78 -21.55
N TRP A 144 7.82 2.84 -22.00
CA TRP A 144 8.08 1.99 -23.17
C TRP A 144 8.41 2.81 -24.43
N ASN A 145 8.00 4.08 -24.48
CA ASN A 145 8.31 5.03 -25.55
C ASN A 145 9.82 5.15 -25.85
N PHE A 146 10.68 4.86 -24.87
CA PHE A 146 12.14 4.94 -25.03
C PHE A 146 12.84 3.60 -24.83
N ALA A 147 12.10 2.49 -24.73
CA ALA A 147 12.64 1.14 -24.56
C ALA A 147 13.11 0.54 -25.90
N ASN A 148 13.92 1.29 -26.64
CA ASN A 148 14.49 0.84 -27.91
C ASN A 148 15.63 -0.16 -27.67
N THR A 149 15.74 -1.15 -28.54
CA THR A 149 16.83 -2.13 -28.53
C THR A 149 17.99 -1.61 -29.37
N PRO A 150 19.26 -1.81 -28.97
CA PRO A 150 20.40 -1.40 -29.79
C PRO A 150 20.31 -1.97 -31.21
N PRO A 151 20.59 -1.17 -32.26
CA PRO A 151 20.58 -1.65 -33.63
C PRO A 151 21.69 -2.69 -33.84
N LYS A 152 21.42 -3.68 -34.70
CA LYS A 152 22.28 -4.85 -34.93
C LYS A 152 23.67 -4.51 -35.47
N GLU A 153 23.83 -3.36 -36.11
CA GLU A 153 25.10 -2.89 -36.66
C GLU A 153 25.49 -1.55 -36.05
N SER A 154 26.60 -1.56 -35.31
CA SER A 154 27.33 -0.35 -34.95
C SER A 154 28.01 0.14 -36.21
N LYS A 155 27.58 1.28 -36.76
CA LYS A 155 28.39 2.01 -37.75
C LYS A 155 29.63 2.51 -37.02
N VAL A 156 30.72 1.77 -37.17
CA VAL A 156 32.10 2.23 -36.93
C VAL A 156 32.45 3.28 -37.97
#